data_AF-A0A8T3XW86-F1
#
_entry.id   AF-A0A8T3XW86-F1
#
_cell.length_a   1.000
_cell.length_b   1.000
_cell.length_c   1.000
_cell.angle_alpha   90.00
_cell.angle_beta   90.00
_cell.angle_gamma   90.00
#
_symmetry.space_group_name_H-M   'P 1'
#
loop_
_entity.id
_entity.type
_entity.pdbx_description
1 polymer ?
#
loop_
_entity_poly.entity_id
_entity_poly.type
_entity_poly.pdbx_seq_one_letter_code
_entity_poly.pdbx_strand_id
1 'polypeptide(L)'
;MVEADGSEQIKQDSIVSASAIDMSLTPESKSDSVGMLSVDPRDLANVGDRPSPLLLVGQQSNTTQINDLREIRKALTAHPLVPRGIEIKINAMMYRGYKIVGGKPEYHADIIKLLNNSGGLRMIRQFAKNAYAFGNGYLLLVPNKEGTEIMYLKEKHPVYFGMYKIKKNLGEKNKYYPEESLVPYKDEWIIAFKENTQEIVGYSEYWYDVNERKPYIPKGEKVPNIFPKERVAQLVFDRWGDELEGISVIQYIYSTIKYLLNMEEAGAEKMWRDGFTQKKVKHNLTNPKDIHTLRTNVAQLNAKDVILINQDTEVDLLIPGPSQFPDFWPLYVKLIASRLGIPLPFLTQSGTDTNKSTIDIQMEKIREDSYIDELEIQEVFKEEVFLPALRMKYGDSVLEEDVPMLIFNRRKEDEDLLIDREEKRGHAIKDITDSIKNLIELATPETTAAALKLIKKLENVIETLPDEEQDLTSNIGGPANGGL
;
A
#
# COMPACT_ATOMS: atom_id res chain seq x y z
N MET A 1 -23.33 -40.96 -61.94
CA MET A 1 -24.68 -40.58 -62.43
C MET A 1 -25.30 -39.72 -61.34
N VAL A 2 -25.45 -38.40 -61.40
CA VAL A 2 -25.30 -37.31 -62.39
C VAL A 2 -25.08 -36.07 -61.49
N GLU A 3 -23.87 -35.49 -61.39
CA GLU A 3 -23.38 -34.26 -62.05
C GLU A 3 -24.37 -33.10 -62.24
N ALA A 4 -24.06 -31.95 -61.61
CA ALA A 4 -24.17 -30.54 -62.09
C ALA A 4 -24.03 -29.65 -60.83
N ASP A 5 -22.92 -28.99 -60.53
CA ASP A 5 -22.17 -27.94 -61.25
C ASP A 5 -22.86 -26.56 -61.21
N GLY A 6 -22.12 -25.54 -60.78
CA GLY A 6 -22.66 -24.19 -60.54
C GLY A 6 -21.79 -23.27 -59.69
N SER A 7 -20.55 -23.07 -60.10
CA SER A 7 -19.70 -21.95 -59.66
C SER A 7 -20.04 -20.66 -60.42
N GLU A 8 -20.14 -19.52 -59.73
CA GLU A 8 -20.12 -18.21 -60.39
C GLU A 8 -19.14 -17.25 -59.68
N GLN A 9 -18.08 -16.92 -60.42
CA GLN A 9 -17.12 -15.85 -60.15
C GLN A 9 -17.72 -14.52 -60.65
N ILE A 10 -17.54 -13.43 -59.89
CA ILE A 10 -17.66 -12.08 -60.44
C ILE A 10 -16.33 -11.34 -60.28
N LYS A 11 -15.96 -10.71 -61.39
CA LYS A 11 -14.69 -10.13 -61.80
C LYS A 11 -14.32 -8.84 -61.05
N GLN A 12 -13.01 -8.69 -60.89
CA GLN A 12 -12.32 -7.41 -60.78
C GLN A 12 -12.44 -6.62 -62.09
N ASP A 13 -12.64 -5.31 -61.99
CA ASP A 13 -12.15 -4.36 -62.99
C ASP A 13 -11.32 -3.27 -62.29
N SER A 14 -10.08 -3.19 -62.74
CA SER A 14 -9.08 -2.15 -62.53
C SER A 14 -9.30 -0.96 -63.48
N ILE A 15 -8.78 0.24 -63.15
CA ILE A 15 -8.21 1.33 -64.00
C ILE A 15 -8.39 2.68 -63.25
N VAL A 16 -7.50 3.67 -63.15
CA VAL A 16 -6.10 3.95 -63.51
C VAL A 16 -5.65 5.15 -62.67
N SER A 17 -4.35 5.23 -62.43
CA SER A 17 -3.53 6.26 -61.78
C SER A 17 -3.61 7.69 -62.33
N ALA A 18 -3.40 8.68 -61.45
CA ALA A 18 -2.53 9.87 -61.66
C ALA A 18 -2.26 10.56 -60.30
N SER A 19 -1.04 10.44 -59.77
CA SER A 19 0.03 11.47 -59.76
C SER A 19 0.12 12.30 -58.47
N ALA A 20 1.09 11.91 -57.64
CA ALA A 20 2.03 12.73 -56.86
C ALA A 20 1.60 14.12 -56.35
N ILE A 21 1.46 14.22 -55.01
CA ILE A 21 2.09 15.31 -54.25
C ILE A 21 2.82 14.68 -53.08
N ASP A 22 4.15 14.85 -53.12
CA ASP A 22 5.12 14.51 -52.11
C ASP A 22 5.03 15.53 -50.97
N MET A 23 4.72 15.07 -49.76
CA MET A 23 4.85 15.83 -48.54
C MET A 23 5.35 14.88 -47.45
N SER A 24 6.68 14.86 -47.32
CA SER A 24 7.42 14.33 -46.20
C SER A 24 6.86 14.89 -44.88
N LEU A 25 6.09 14.06 -44.15
CA LEU A 25 5.88 14.24 -42.73
C LEU A 25 6.77 13.23 -42.01
N THR A 26 7.78 13.78 -41.37
CA THR A 26 8.64 13.13 -40.38
C THR A 26 7.81 12.25 -39.44
N PRO A 27 8.26 11.03 -39.08
CA PRO A 27 7.57 10.25 -38.08
C PRO A 27 7.63 11.02 -36.76
N GLU A 28 6.49 11.54 -36.32
CA GLU A 28 6.31 12.02 -34.97
C GLU A 28 6.79 10.91 -34.03
N SER A 29 7.79 11.25 -33.22
CA SER A 29 8.24 10.43 -32.12
C SER A 29 7.03 10.11 -31.26
N LYS A 30 6.51 8.89 -31.36
CA LYS A 30 5.66 8.32 -30.32
C LYS A 30 6.49 8.39 -29.05
N SER A 31 6.14 9.32 -28.18
CA SER A 31 6.72 9.40 -26.86
C SER A 31 6.43 8.08 -26.17
N ASP A 32 7.48 7.31 -25.88
CA ASP A 32 7.47 6.11 -25.03
C ASP A 32 7.22 6.50 -23.56
N SER A 33 6.24 7.37 -23.29
CA SER A 33 5.73 7.61 -21.96
C SER A 33 4.68 6.53 -21.66
N VAL A 34 5.14 5.30 -21.43
CA VAL A 34 4.32 4.29 -20.77
C VAL A 34 4.07 4.81 -19.36
N GLY A 35 2.90 5.41 -19.15
CA GLY A 35 2.40 5.77 -17.83
C GLY A 35 2.12 4.50 -17.04
N MET A 36 3.14 3.95 -16.38
CA MET A 36 3.18 2.59 -15.83
C MET A 36 2.39 2.39 -14.53
N LEU A 37 1.92 3.46 -13.89
CA LEU A 37 1.11 3.42 -12.65
C LEU A 37 -0.03 4.46 -12.63
N SER A 38 -0.15 5.28 -13.68
CA SER A 38 -1.24 6.23 -13.85
C SER A 38 -2.43 5.51 -14.47
N VAL A 39 -3.61 5.63 -13.86
CA VAL A 39 -4.87 5.39 -14.58
C VAL A 39 -4.84 6.30 -15.81
N ASP A 40 -4.88 5.73 -17.03
CA ASP A 40 -4.88 6.56 -18.25
C ASP A 40 -6.08 7.51 -18.16
N PRO A 41 -5.89 8.84 -18.25
CA PRO A 41 -7.02 9.77 -18.23
C PRO A 41 -8.09 9.45 -19.29
N ARG A 42 -7.73 8.75 -20.37
CA ARG A 42 -8.67 8.25 -21.39
C ARG A 42 -9.52 7.08 -20.91
N ASP A 43 -8.99 6.23 -20.02
CA ASP A 43 -9.79 5.21 -19.33
C ASP A 43 -10.86 5.87 -18.45
N LEU A 44 -10.58 7.05 -17.88
CA LEU A 44 -11.55 7.86 -17.14
C LEU A 44 -12.52 8.62 -18.07
N ALA A 45 -12.05 9.06 -19.24
CA ALA A 45 -12.87 9.80 -20.22
C ALA A 45 -13.89 8.90 -20.95
N ASN A 46 -13.55 7.62 -21.21
CA ASN A 46 -14.45 6.66 -21.84
C ASN A 46 -15.60 6.18 -20.93
N VAL A 47 -15.57 6.51 -19.63
CA VAL A 47 -16.69 6.29 -18.69
C VAL A 47 -17.87 7.23 -18.99
N GLY A 48 -17.68 8.20 -19.89
CA GLY A 48 -18.74 8.93 -20.58
C GLY A 48 -19.35 10.07 -19.78
N ASP A 49 -19.75 11.11 -20.52
CA ASP A 49 -20.49 12.32 -20.11
C ASP A 49 -21.88 12.05 -19.49
N ARG A 50 -22.08 10.91 -18.83
CA ARG A 50 -23.25 10.66 -17.99
C ARG A 50 -22.81 10.85 -16.55
N PRO A 51 -23.20 11.95 -15.88
CA PRO A 51 -23.03 12.03 -14.44
C PRO A 51 -23.78 10.84 -13.82
N SER A 52 -23.04 9.82 -13.40
CA SER A 52 -23.55 8.92 -12.38
C SER A 52 -23.92 9.82 -11.20
N PRO A 53 -25.18 9.81 -10.71
CA PRO A 53 -25.58 10.65 -9.58
C PRO A 53 -24.81 10.34 -8.28
N LEU A 54 -23.88 9.38 -8.30
CA LEU A 54 -23.02 9.03 -7.19
C LEU A 54 -21.69 9.81 -7.13
N LEU A 55 -21.28 10.56 -8.15
CA LEU A 55 -19.89 11.07 -8.22
C LEU A 55 -19.70 12.57 -8.51
N LEU A 56 -20.78 13.37 -8.51
CA LEU A 56 -20.69 14.82 -8.75
C LEU A 56 -21.45 15.64 -7.71
N VAL A 57 -21.04 15.47 -6.46
CA VAL A 57 -21.09 16.56 -5.48
C VAL A 57 -19.69 16.58 -4.87
N GLY A 58 -19.08 17.77 -4.82
CA GLY A 58 -17.81 18.01 -4.14
C GLY A 58 -17.88 17.62 -2.67
N GLN A 59 -17.80 16.33 -2.39
CA GLN A 59 -17.50 15.84 -1.08
C GLN A 59 -16.05 16.24 -0.85
N GLN A 60 -15.83 17.14 0.12
CA GLN A 60 -14.76 16.89 1.08
C GLN A 60 -14.77 15.40 1.29
N SER A 61 -13.78 14.67 0.75
CA SER A 61 -13.76 13.23 0.92
C SER A 61 -13.80 13.06 2.42
N ASN A 62 -14.94 12.64 2.94
CA ASN A 62 -15.00 11.97 4.22
C ASN A 62 -14.29 10.65 3.96
N THR A 63 -12.98 10.70 3.70
CA THR A 63 -12.06 9.60 3.87
C THR A 63 -12.36 9.18 5.28
N THR A 64 -13.15 8.11 5.39
CA THR A 64 -13.62 7.63 6.66
C THR A 64 -12.34 7.13 7.31
N GLN A 65 -11.70 8.00 8.11
CA GLN A 65 -10.49 7.63 8.83
C GLN A 65 -10.88 6.42 9.66
N ILE A 66 -10.25 5.29 9.37
CA ILE A 66 -10.48 4.07 10.09
C ILE A 66 -9.71 4.22 11.38
N ASN A 67 -10.38 4.80 12.38
CA ASN A 67 -9.80 4.99 13.70
C ASN A 67 -9.63 3.65 14.46
N ASP A 68 -10.20 2.56 13.93
CA ASP A 68 -10.16 1.23 14.52
C ASP A 68 -9.35 0.25 13.66
N LEU A 69 -8.14 -0.10 14.12
CA LEU A 69 -7.25 -1.08 13.46
C LEU A 69 -7.91 -2.45 13.20
N ARG A 70 -9.03 -2.78 13.86
CA ARG A 70 -9.77 -4.03 13.60
C ARG A 70 -10.56 -3.97 12.29
N GLU A 71 -11.04 -2.79 11.90
CA GLU A 71 -11.68 -2.61 10.60
C GLU A 71 -10.63 -2.73 9.49
N ILE A 72 -9.40 -2.25 9.71
CA ILE A 72 -8.25 -2.51 8.85
C ILE A 72 -8.01 -4.02 8.73
N ARG A 73 -7.98 -4.76 9.84
CA ARG A 73 -7.84 -6.22 9.84
C ARG A 73 -8.94 -6.93 9.02
N LYS A 74 -10.19 -6.48 9.13
CA LYS A 74 -11.29 -7.02 8.32
C LYS A 74 -11.07 -6.74 6.84
N ALA A 75 -10.76 -5.49 6.49
CA ALA A 75 -10.50 -5.10 5.10
C ALA A 75 -9.29 -5.84 4.48
N LEU A 76 -8.23 -6.09 5.26
CA LEU A 76 -7.06 -6.89 4.86
C LEU A 76 -7.42 -8.31 4.41
N THR A 77 -8.51 -8.87 4.93
CA THR A 77 -8.95 -10.24 4.62
C THR A 77 -10.19 -10.27 3.73
N ALA A 78 -10.77 -9.10 3.42
CA ALA A 78 -12.01 -9.00 2.67
C ALA A 78 -11.83 -9.30 1.18
N HIS A 79 -10.68 -8.95 0.60
CA HIS A 79 -10.39 -9.21 -0.82
C HIS A 79 -8.98 -9.78 -1.01
N PRO A 80 -8.79 -10.89 -1.76
CA PRO A 80 -7.52 -11.64 -1.82
C PRO A 80 -6.36 -10.87 -2.46
N LEU A 81 -6.64 -9.85 -3.27
CA LEU A 81 -5.59 -9.03 -3.88
C LEU A 81 -4.84 -8.19 -2.86
N VAL A 82 -5.49 -7.76 -1.79
CA VAL A 82 -4.89 -6.90 -0.77
C VAL A 82 -3.75 -7.60 -0.01
N PRO A 83 -3.96 -8.74 0.69
CA PRO A 83 -2.90 -9.40 1.44
C PRO A 83 -1.81 -9.91 0.51
N ARG A 84 -2.18 -10.25 -0.73
CA ARG A 84 -1.26 -10.68 -1.76
C ARG A 84 -0.34 -9.57 -2.26
N GLY A 85 -0.87 -8.38 -2.57
CA GLY A 85 -0.03 -7.27 -3.02
C GLY A 85 0.92 -6.81 -1.92
N ILE A 86 0.48 -6.80 -0.66
CA ILE A 86 1.35 -6.61 0.49
C ILE A 86 2.48 -7.67 0.51
N GLU A 87 2.14 -8.94 0.36
CA GLU A 87 3.14 -10.02 0.34
C GLU A 87 4.13 -9.89 -0.83
N ILE A 88 3.67 -9.51 -2.03
CA ILE A 88 4.54 -9.25 -3.18
C ILE A 88 5.51 -8.11 -2.85
N LYS A 89 5.02 -6.99 -2.30
CA LYS A 89 5.86 -5.84 -1.94
C LYS A 89 6.91 -6.21 -0.91
N ILE A 90 6.51 -6.84 0.20
CA ILE A 90 7.47 -7.24 1.25
C ILE A 90 8.47 -8.28 0.72
N ASN A 91 8.02 -9.22 -0.11
CA ASN A 91 8.94 -10.19 -0.70
C ASN A 91 9.90 -9.54 -1.69
N ALA A 92 9.49 -8.51 -2.45
CA ALA A 92 10.36 -7.79 -3.35
C ALA A 92 11.56 -7.17 -2.62
N MET A 93 11.35 -6.62 -1.43
CA MET A 93 12.40 -6.09 -0.55
C MET A 93 13.34 -7.17 0.01
N MET A 94 12.75 -8.28 0.50
CA MET A 94 13.45 -9.14 1.45
C MET A 94 13.71 -10.59 0.98
N TYR A 95 13.33 -10.98 -0.23
CA TYR A 95 13.42 -12.39 -0.65
C TYR A 95 14.84 -12.96 -0.67
N ARG A 96 15.86 -12.10 -0.83
CA ARG A 96 17.28 -12.48 -0.87
C ARG A 96 17.95 -12.56 0.50
N GLY A 97 17.20 -12.25 1.55
CA GLY A 97 17.74 -12.11 2.90
C GLY A 97 18.49 -10.80 3.09
N TYR A 98 19.28 -10.78 4.16
CA TYR A 98 20.06 -9.63 4.58
C TYR A 98 21.47 -10.07 4.96
N LYS A 99 22.36 -9.09 5.08
CA LYS A 99 23.68 -9.21 5.69
C LYS A 99 23.83 -8.13 6.75
N ILE A 100 24.72 -8.37 7.71
CA ILE A 100 25.12 -7.39 8.71
C ILE A 100 26.49 -6.85 8.29
N VAL A 101 26.64 -5.53 8.22
CA VAL A 101 27.90 -4.87 7.80
C VAL A 101 28.34 -3.83 8.83
N GLY A 102 29.62 -3.45 8.78
CA GLY A 102 30.18 -2.44 9.68
C GLY A 102 30.28 -2.89 11.15
N GLY A 103 30.67 -1.94 12.00
CA GLY A 103 30.79 -2.11 13.44
C GLY A 103 31.94 -3.01 13.90
N LYS A 104 32.08 -3.12 15.23
CA LYS A 104 33.11 -3.97 15.85
C LYS A 104 32.79 -5.47 15.67
N PRO A 105 33.80 -6.35 15.47
CA PRO A 105 33.58 -7.78 15.25
C PRO A 105 32.76 -8.47 16.36
N GLU A 106 32.93 -8.04 17.60
CA GLU A 106 32.18 -8.54 18.76
C GLU A 106 30.69 -8.15 18.71
N TYR A 107 30.38 -6.90 18.32
CA TYR A 107 29.00 -6.44 18.16
C TYR A 107 28.31 -7.19 17.01
N HIS A 108 29.03 -7.42 15.92
CA HIS A 108 28.55 -8.17 14.76
C HIS A 108 28.06 -9.59 15.14
N ALA A 109 28.88 -10.32 15.89
CA ALA A 109 28.55 -11.67 16.35
C ALA A 109 27.30 -11.70 17.25
N ASP A 110 27.18 -10.73 18.15
CA ASP A 110 26.02 -10.62 19.05
C ASP A 110 24.73 -10.25 18.32
N ILE A 111 24.79 -9.32 17.36
CA ILE A 111 23.62 -8.96 16.55
C ILE A 111 23.16 -10.13 15.69
N ILE A 112 24.07 -10.89 15.08
CA ILE A 112 23.72 -12.12 14.36
C ILE A 112 23.03 -13.13 15.28
N LYS A 113 23.57 -13.34 16.49
CA LYS A 113 22.97 -14.23 17.50
C LYS A 113 21.57 -13.75 17.89
N LEU A 114 21.39 -12.46 18.15
CA LEU A 114 20.11 -11.84 18.48
C LEU A 114 19.08 -12.07 17.38
N LEU A 115 19.43 -11.78 16.12
CA LEU A 115 18.52 -11.94 14.99
C LEU A 115 18.14 -13.42 14.78
N ASN A 116 19.10 -14.34 14.89
CA ASN A 116 18.85 -15.78 14.77
C ASN A 116 17.88 -16.28 15.86
N ASN A 117 18.09 -15.87 17.11
CA ASN A 117 17.19 -16.19 18.22
C ASN A 117 15.78 -15.62 18.03
N SER A 118 15.65 -14.54 17.27
CA SER A 118 14.39 -13.84 17.00
C SER A 118 13.62 -14.40 15.80
N GLY A 119 14.17 -15.40 15.10
CA GLY A 119 13.59 -15.97 13.87
C GLY A 119 14.10 -15.34 12.57
N GLY A 120 15.11 -14.48 12.63
CA GLY A 120 15.81 -13.89 11.51
C GLY A 120 14.88 -13.21 10.51
N LEU A 121 15.05 -13.52 9.22
CA LEU A 121 14.32 -12.92 8.11
C LEU A 121 12.79 -13.02 8.25
N ARG A 122 12.27 -14.11 8.85
CA ARG A 122 10.83 -14.30 9.01
C ARG A 122 10.22 -13.25 9.94
N MET A 123 10.94 -12.90 11.01
CA MET A 123 10.49 -11.88 11.97
C MET A 123 10.52 -10.49 11.33
N ILE A 124 11.61 -10.15 10.63
CA ILE A 124 11.73 -8.87 9.90
C ILE A 124 10.61 -8.72 8.86
N ARG A 125 10.32 -9.81 8.12
CA ARG A 125 9.21 -9.85 7.16
C ARG A 125 7.86 -9.58 7.82
N GLN A 126 7.59 -10.19 8.97
CA GLN A 126 6.32 -9.99 9.68
C GLN A 126 6.21 -8.56 10.25
N PHE A 127 7.31 -8.02 10.76
CA PHE A 127 7.40 -6.65 11.24
C PHE A 127 7.09 -5.63 10.15
N ALA A 128 7.75 -5.74 8.99
CA ALA A 128 7.49 -4.89 7.82
C ALA A 128 6.07 -5.09 7.26
N LYS A 129 5.58 -6.34 7.22
CA LYS A 129 4.20 -6.63 6.81
C LYS A 129 3.17 -5.93 7.70
N ASN A 130 3.38 -5.95 9.01
CA ASN A 130 2.50 -5.28 9.95
C ASN A 130 2.58 -3.75 9.80
N ALA A 131 3.78 -3.19 9.69
CA ALA A 131 3.96 -1.76 9.43
C ALA A 131 3.25 -1.33 8.16
N TYR A 132 3.41 -2.04 7.05
CA TYR A 132 2.78 -1.65 5.79
C TYR A 132 1.24 -1.81 5.84
N ALA A 133 0.78 -2.88 6.49
CA ALA A 133 -0.64 -3.19 6.59
C ALA A 133 -1.41 -2.28 7.57
N PHE A 134 -0.79 -1.84 8.67
CA PHE A 134 -1.44 -1.10 9.75
C PHE A 134 -0.87 0.31 9.97
N GLY A 135 0.13 0.71 9.19
CA GLY A 135 0.87 1.97 9.35
C GLY A 135 2.04 1.84 10.34
N ASN A 136 1.93 0.92 11.30
CA ASN A 136 2.91 0.73 12.38
C ASN A 136 3.23 -0.76 12.56
N GLY A 137 4.50 -1.07 12.82
CA GLY A 137 4.96 -2.39 13.22
C GLY A 137 5.71 -2.25 14.54
N TYR A 138 5.69 -3.29 15.39
CA TYR A 138 6.37 -3.25 16.68
C TYR A 138 7.22 -4.50 16.95
N LEU A 139 8.44 -4.30 17.44
CA LEU A 139 9.29 -5.34 18.02
C LEU A 139 9.57 -5.03 19.49
N LEU A 140 9.25 -5.97 20.37
CA LEU A 140 9.62 -5.89 21.77
C LEU A 140 11.00 -6.51 21.98
N LEU A 141 11.92 -5.73 22.54
CA LEU A 141 13.25 -6.18 22.97
C LEU A 141 13.11 -6.91 24.31
N VAL A 142 13.36 -8.22 24.31
CA VAL A 142 13.22 -9.07 25.50
C VAL A 142 14.58 -9.33 26.14
N PRO A 143 14.87 -8.73 27.31
CA PRO A 143 16.12 -8.97 28.01
C PRO A 143 16.13 -10.34 28.66
N ASN A 144 17.32 -10.79 29.04
CA ASN A 144 17.49 -11.90 29.97
C ASN A 144 16.92 -11.54 31.37
N LYS A 145 16.92 -12.51 32.30
CA LYS A 145 16.39 -12.30 33.66
C LYS A 145 17.16 -11.24 34.45
N GLU A 146 18.43 -11.03 34.14
CA GLU A 146 19.32 -10.09 34.82
C GLU A 146 19.20 -8.66 34.27
N GLY A 147 18.57 -8.48 33.11
CA GLY A 147 18.49 -7.18 32.43
C GLY A 147 19.80 -6.73 31.79
N THR A 148 20.72 -7.66 31.53
CA THR A 148 22.09 -7.37 31.06
C THR A 148 22.27 -7.57 29.56
N GLU A 149 21.40 -8.34 28.89
CA GLU A 149 21.46 -8.51 27.44
C GLU A 149 20.07 -8.72 26.85
N ILE A 150 19.85 -8.26 25.62
CA ILE A 150 18.65 -8.60 24.85
C ILE A 150 18.83 -9.98 24.23
N MET A 151 17.94 -10.92 24.58
CA MET A 151 18.04 -12.32 24.17
C MET A 151 17.41 -12.57 22.82
N TYR A 152 16.25 -11.96 22.58
CA TYR A 152 15.46 -12.08 21.36
C TYR A 152 14.50 -10.90 21.21
N LEU A 153 14.03 -10.71 19.99
CA LEU A 153 13.03 -9.75 19.58
C LEU A 153 11.70 -10.48 19.41
N LYS A 154 10.63 -9.92 19.97
CA LYS A 154 9.29 -10.48 19.85
C LYS A 154 8.41 -9.52 19.07
N GLU A 155 7.98 -9.94 17.89
CA GLU A 155 6.99 -9.21 17.10
C GLU A 155 5.67 -9.05 17.88
N LYS A 156 5.12 -7.84 17.82
CA LYS A 156 3.86 -7.46 18.45
C LYS A 156 2.90 -6.91 17.40
N HIS A 157 1.73 -7.52 17.35
CA HIS A 157 0.74 -7.16 16.35
C HIS A 157 0.09 -5.79 16.70
N PRO A 158 0.03 -4.84 15.75
CA PRO A 158 -0.42 -3.45 16.00
C PRO A 158 -1.86 -3.33 16.55
N VAL A 159 -2.74 -4.26 16.17
CA VAL A 159 -4.11 -4.34 16.73
C VAL A 159 -4.12 -4.50 18.25
N TYR A 160 -3.12 -5.15 18.85
CA TYR A 160 -3.08 -5.47 20.28
C TYR A 160 -1.91 -4.80 21.01
N PHE A 161 -1.14 -3.97 20.32
CA PHE A 161 0.06 -3.34 20.86
C PHE A 161 0.27 -1.99 20.21
N GLY A 162 0.58 -0.99 21.01
CA GLY A 162 0.86 0.36 20.51
C GLY A 162 1.29 1.28 21.64
N MET A 163 1.41 2.57 21.34
CA MET A 163 1.79 3.58 22.34
C MET A 163 0.82 3.55 23.51
N TYR A 164 1.31 3.73 24.73
CA TYR A 164 0.52 3.72 25.95
C TYR A 164 -0.50 4.87 25.94
N LYS A 165 -1.77 4.54 26.12
CA LYS A 165 -2.89 5.48 26.10
C LYS A 165 -3.49 5.61 27.49
N ILE A 166 -3.76 6.84 27.89
CA ILE A 166 -4.48 7.16 29.14
C ILE A 166 -5.88 7.63 28.81
N LYS A 167 -6.82 7.26 29.68
CA LYS A 167 -8.20 7.72 29.60
C LYS A 167 -8.25 9.16 30.13
N LYS A 168 -8.51 10.14 29.26
CA LYS A 168 -8.69 11.51 29.69
C LYS A 168 -10.15 11.74 30.06
N ASN A 169 -10.42 11.95 31.35
CA ASN A 169 -11.72 12.42 31.79
C ASN A 169 -11.83 13.90 31.38
N LEU A 170 -12.51 14.17 30.27
CA LEU A 170 -12.72 15.53 29.74
C LEU A 170 -13.48 16.48 30.71
N GLY A 171 -13.93 16.00 31.87
CA GLY A 171 -14.57 16.79 32.93
C GLY A 171 -13.61 17.54 33.87
N GLU A 172 -12.30 17.30 33.81
CA GLU A 172 -11.32 18.17 34.48
C GLU A 172 -11.00 19.35 33.55
N LYS A 173 -11.27 20.59 34.02
CA LYS A 173 -11.08 21.83 33.25
C LYS A 173 -9.69 21.88 32.61
N ASN A 174 -9.63 21.54 31.33
CA ASN A 174 -8.40 21.59 30.54
C ASN A 174 -8.12 23.06 30.21
N LYS A 175 -7.09 23.66 30.83
CA LYS A 175 -6.72 25.09 30.72
C LYS A 175 -6.41 25.57 29.27
N TYR A 176 -6.44 24.67 28.30
CA TYR A 176 -5.94 24.85 26.94
C TYR A 176 -7.02 24.91 25.84
N TYR A 177 -8.30 24.68 26.15
CA TYR A 177 -9.38 24.78 25.15
C TYR A 177 -10.56 25.62 25.68
N PRO A 178 -11.11 26.57 24.89
CA PRO A 178 -12.21 27.44 25.30
C PRO A 178 -13.52 26.67 25.49
N GLU A 179 -14.32 27.10 26.46
CA GLU A 179 -15.52 26.44 27.02
C GLU A 179 -16.69 26.16 26.03
N GLU A 180 -16.57 26.52 24.75
CA GLU A 180 -17.70 26.53 23.80
C GLU A 180 -17.80 25.28 22.89
N SER A 181 -16.86 24.33 22.94
CA SER A 181 -16.98 23.10 22.16
C SER A 181 -17.91 22.08 22.85
N LEU A 182 -19.20 22.17 22.58
CA LEU A 182 -20.25 21.21 22.98
C LEU A 182 -20.12 19.86 22.25
N VAL A 183 -18.98 19.19 22.38
CA VAL A 183 -18.85 17.77 21.98
C VAL A 183 -19.22 16.92 23.19
N PRO A 184 -20.21 16.00 23.09
CA PRO A 184 -20.60 15.17 24.21
C PRO A 184 -19.39 14.40 24.76
N TYR A 185 -19.14 14.56 26.06
CA TYR A 185 -18.05 13.95 26.83
C TYR A 185 -17.97 12.44 26.57
N LYS A 186 -17.17 12.06 25.58
CA LYS A 186 -16.80 10.69 25.33
C LYS A 186 -15.44 10.49 25.97
N ASP A 187 -15.31 9.41 26.74
CA ASP A 187 -14.03 8.96 27.23
C ASP A 187 -13.08 8.73 26.04
N GLU A 188 -12.13 9.65 25.83
CA GLU A 188 -11.14 9.53 24.77
C GLU A 188 -9.83 8.99 25.36
N TRP A 189 -9.27 8.02 24.63
CA TRP A 189 -7.96 7.45 24.92
C TRP A 189 -6.93 8.27 24.16
N ILE A 190 -6.13 9.03 24.89
CA ILE A 190 -5.04 9.84 24.31
C ILE A 190 -3.70 9.17 24.58
N ILE A 191 -2.73 9.36 23.67
CA ILE A 191 -1.35 8.91 23.90
C ILE A 191 -0.79 9.64 25.13
N ALA A 192 -0.14 8.89 26.01
CA ALA A 192 0.48 9.43 27.19
C ALA A 192 1.86 9.99 26.84
N PHE A 193 2.05 11.28 27.10
CA PHE A 193 3.31 11.99 26.93
C PHE A 193 3.91 12.34 28.29
N LYS A 194 5.24 12.39 28.38
CA LYS A 194 5.93 12.99 29.52
C LYS A 194 5.63 14.49 29.56
N GLU A 195 5.39 15.04 30.75
CA GLU A 195 4.89 16.42 30.93
C GLU A 195 5.76 17.51 30.26
N ASN A 196 7.06 17.27 30.09
CA ASN A 196 8.02 18.30 29.67
C ASN A 196 8.67 18.08 28.30
N THR A 197 8.65 16.86 27.74
CA THR A 197 9.51 16.51 26.58
C THR A 197 8.73 16.18 25.31
N GLN A 198 7.39 16.11 25.36
CA GLN A 198 6.56 15.55 24.27
C GLN A 198 6.95 14.12 23.86
N GLU A 199 7.81 13.45 24.62
CA GLU A 199 8.13 12.04 24.40
C GLU A 199 7.00 11.17 24.93
N ILE A 200 6.71 10.09 24.20
CA ILE A 200 5.77 9.07 24.67
C ILE A 200 6.28 8.43 25.96
N VAL A 201 5.37 8.11 26.88
CA VAL A 201 5.71 7.43 28.14
C VAL A 201 6.21 6.02 27.90
N GLY A 202 5.67 5.35 26.88
CA GLY A 202 6.03 3.98 26.53
C GLY A 202 4.95 3.33 25.68
N TYR A 203 4.96 2.01 25.65
CA TYR A 203 4.06 1.16 24.88
C TYR A 203 3.31 0.21 25.79
N SER A 204 2.20 -0.34 25.28
CA SER A 204 1.32 -1.20 26.05
C SER A 204 0.68 -2.27 25.19
N GLU A 205 0.38 -3.40 25.81
CA GLU A 205 -0.54 -4.39 25.28
C GLU A 205 -1.99 -3.98 25.56
N TYR A 206 -2.85 -4.17 24.57
CA TYR A 206 -4.28 -3.86 24.64
C TYR A 206 -5.08 -5.13 24.39
N TRP A 207 -5.97 -5.44 25.33
CA TRP A 207 -7.00 -6.45 25.14
C TRP A 207 -8.28 -5.74 24.67
N TYR A 208 -9.05 -6.40 23.82
CA TYR A 208 -10.32 -5.85 23.33
C TYR A 208 -11.43 -6.84 23.63
N ASP A 209 -12.52 -6.33 24.21
CA ASP A 209 -13.76 -7.09 24.26
C ASP A 209 -14.33 -7.16 22.83
N VAL A 210 -14.56 -8.39 22.35
CA VAL A 210 -15.10 -8.67 21.02
C VAL A 210 -16.48 -8.03 20.83
N ASN A 211 -17.25 -7.88 21.92
CA ASN A 211 -18.61 -7.36 21.89
C ASN A 211 -18.67 -5.83 21.96
N GLU A 212 -17.83 -5.21 22.78
CA GLU A 212 -17.97 -3.77 23.09
C GLU A 212 -17.18 -2.84 22.16
N ARG A 213 -16.34 -3.39 21.27
CA ARG A 213 -15.43 -2.62 20.42
C ARG A 213 -14.55 -1.62 21.20
N LYS A 214 -14.32 -1.82 22.50
CA LYS A 214 -13.47 -0.96 23.32
C LYS A 214 -12.22 -1.74 23.78
N PRO A 215 -11.07 -1.07 23.93
CA PRO A 215 -9.99 -1.66 24.71
C PRO A 215 -10.53 -1.93 26.11
N TYR A 216 -10.43 -3.18 26.54
CA TYR A 216 -10.91 -3.66 27.83
C TYR A 216 -9.70 -4.16 28.59
N ILE A 217 -9.54 -3.74 29.85
CA ILE A 217 -8.56 -4.33 30.75
C ILE A 217 -9.29 -5.46 31.48
N PRO A 218 -8.85 -6.73 31.38
CA PRO A 218 -9.48 -7.85 32.07
C PRO A 218 -9.74 -7.54 33.54
N LYS A 219 -10.98 -7.75 34.02
CA LYS A 219 -11.34 -7.55 35.43
C LYS A 219 -10.43 -8.43 36.30
N GLY A 220 -9.47 -7.81 36.99
CA GLY A 220 -8.50 -8.48 37.86
C GLY A 220 -7.03 -8.37 37.41
N GLU A 221 -6.76 -7.94 36.17
CA GLU A 221 -5.40 -7.59 35.75
C GLU A 221 -5.05 -6.16 36.18
N LYS A 222 -3.99 -6.03 36.97
CA LYS A 222 -3.47 -4.74 37.45
C LYS A 222 -2.70 -4.06 36.33
N VAL A 223 -3.32 -3.06 35.68
CA VAL A 223 -2.68 -2.11 34.75
C VAL A 223 -2.08 -2.80 33.50
N PRO A 224 -2.24 -2.25 32.28
CA PRO A 224 -1.49 -2.77 31.15
C PRO A 224 0.02 -2.81 31.48
N ASN A 225 0.73 -3.86 31.08
CA ASN A 225 2.20 -3.86 31.16
C ASN A 225 2.72 -2.70 30.31
N ILE A 226 3.30 -1.69 30.95
CA ILE A 226 3.91 -0.55 30.27
C ILE A 226 5.36 -0.92 29.96
N PHE A 227 5.69 -0.94 28.68
CA PHE A 227 7.05 -1.13 28.20
C PHE A 227 7.67 0.24 27.93
N PRO A 228 8.87 0.54 28.47
CA PRO A 228 9.55 1.80 28.20
C PRO A 228 9.92 1.91 26.71
N LYS A 229 10.07 3.14 26.19
CA LYS A 229 10.30 3.41 24.76
C LYS A 229 11.52 2.64 24.25
N GLU A 230 12.59 2.61 25.04
CA GLU A 230 13.89 2.00 24.72
C GLU A 230 13.82 0.47 24.59
N ARG A 231 12.69 -0.15 24.98
CA ARG A 231 12.45 -1.59 24.85
C ARG A 231 11.58 -1.96 23.66
N VAL A 232 11.16 -1.01 22.84
CA VAL A 232 10.28 -1.25 21.71
C VAL A 232 10.82 -0.52 20.49
N ALA A 233 11.09 -1.28 19.43
CA ALA A 233 11.32 -0.71 18.12
C ALA A 233 9.98 -0.57 17.37
N GLN A 234 9.73 0.60 16.80
CA GLN A 234 8.56 0.95 16.01
C GLN A 234 8.98 1.24 14.58
N LEU A 235 8.49 0.43 13.64
CA LEU A 235 8.61 0.71 12.22
C LEU A 235 7.35 1.42 11.75
N VAL A 236 7.53 2.52 11.04
CA VAL A 236 6.43 3.38 10.59
C VAL A 236 6.56 3.66 9.10
N PHE A 237 5.51 3.39 8.35
CA PHE A 237 5.44 3.74 6.92
C PHE A 237 4.40 4.83 6.67
N ASP A 238 4.58 5.58 5.57
CA ASP A 238 3.67 6.62 5.11
C ASP A 238 3.28 7.62 6.24
N ARG A 239 4.29 8.22 6.89
CA ARG A 239 4.07 9.28 7.91
C ARG A 239 3.70 10.60 7.27
N TRP A 240 2.81 11.36 7.90
CA TRP A 240 2.53 12.74 7.50
C TRP A 240 3.19 13.73 8.46
N GLY A 241 4.26 14.39 8.00
CA GLY A 241 4.99 15.37 8.82
C GLY A 241 5.58 14.71 10.06
N ASP A 242 5.35 15.31 11.23
CA ASP A 242 5.91 14.87 12.52
C ASP A 242 4.99 13.89 13.27
N GLU A 243 4.04 13.25 12.57
CA GLU A 243 3.16 12.25 13.16
C GLU A 243 3.94 11.02 13.66
N LEU A 244 3.63 10.59 14.88
CA LEU A 244 4.27 9.43 15.52
C LEU A 244 3.75 8.08 15.00
N GLU A 245 2.56 8.08 14.40
CA GLU A 245 1.91 6.90 13.85
C GLU A 245 1.88 6.99 12.33
N GLY A 246 2.11 5.86 11.66
CA GLY A 246 2.07 5.77 10.21
C GLY A 246 0.67 5.54 9.69
N ILE A 247 0.46 5.80 8.40
CA ILE A 247 -0.83 5.59 7.76
C ILE A 247 -0.86 4.21 7.09
N SER A 248 -1.83 3.39 7.48
CA SER A 248 -2.05 2.08 6.86
C SER A 248 -2.32 2.20 5.35
N VAL A 249 -1.71 1.32 4.54
CA VAL A 249 -2.05 1.22 3.11
C VAL A 249 -3.55 0.98 2.88
N ILE A 250 -4.20 0.28 3.82
CA ILE A 250 -5.62 -0.07 3.79
C ILE A 250 -6.50 1.17 3.94
N GLN A 251 -6.05 2.15 4.72
CA GLN A 251 -6.76 3.41 4.89
C GLN A 251 -7.03 4.08 3.55
N TYR A 252 -6.05 4.01 2.63
CA TYR A 252 -6.14 4.61 1.30
C TYR A 252 -7.05 3.83 0.35
N ILE A 253 -7.13 2.50 0.49
CA ILE A 253 -7.91 1.63 -0.42
C ILE A 253 -9.24 1.14 0.18
N TYR A 254 -9.61 1.56 1.38
CA TYR A 254 -10.77 1.03 2.09
C TYR A 254 -12.09 1.19 1.32
N SER A 255 -12.36 2.41 0.85
CA SER A 255 -13.54 2.69 0.03
C SER A 255 -13.52 1.91 -1.28
N THR A 256 -12.34 1.78 -1.91
CA THR A 256 -12.14 0.99 -3.12
C THR A 256 -12.48 -0.48 -2.90
N ILE A 257 -12.00 -1.09 -1.81
CA ILE A 257 -12.32 -2.48 -1.43
C ILE A 257 -13.84 -2.62 -1.22
N LYS A 258 -14.45 -1.69 -0.48
CA LYS A 258 -15.90 -1.74 -0.22
C LYS A 258 -16.72 -1.66 -1.51
N TYR A 259 -16.37 -0.76 -2.42
CA TYR A 259 -17.07 -0.64 -3.70
C TYR A 259 -16.86 -1.85 -4.59
N LEU A 260 -15.63 -2.39 -4.63
CA LEU A 260 -15.32 -3.61 -5.36
C LEU A 260 -16.19 -4.78 -4.86
N LEU A 261 -16.23 -5.02 -3.55
CA LEU A 261 -17.03 -6.10 -2.97
C LEU A 261 -18.53 -5.94 -3.23
N ASN A 262 -19.08 -4.73 -3.04
CA ASN A 262 -20.49 -4.46 -3.33
C ASN A 262 -20.81 -4.71 -4.80
N MET A 263 -19.89 -4.37 -5.70
CA MET A 263 -20.07 -4.54 -7.12
C MET A 263 -19.95 -6.02 -7.53
N GLU A 264 -19.05 -6.79 -6.90
CA GLU A 264 -18.97 -8.25 -7.06
C GLU A 264 -20.23 -8.95 -6.57
N GLU A 265 -20.77 -8.54 -5.42
CA GLU A 265 -22.05 -9.04 -4.91
C GLU A 265 -23.21 -8.71 -5.86
N ALA A 266 -23.30 -7.47 -6.35
CA ALA A 266 -24.30 -7.08 -7.34
C ALA A 266 -24.13 -7.84 -8.67
N GLY A 267 -22.89 -8.12 -9.08
CA GLY A 267 -22.58 -8.95 -10.24
C GLY A 267 -23.05 -10.39 -10.05
N ALA A 268 -22.78 -10.99 -8.89
CA ALA A 268 -23.23 -12.32 -8.54
C ALA A 268 -24.76 -12.42 -8.47
N GLU A 269 -25.42 -11.43 -7.86
CA GLU A 269 -26.87 -11.35 -7.80
C GLU A 269 -27.47 -11.22 -9.21
N LYS A 270 -26.87 -10.40 -10.07
CA LYS A 270 -27.29 -10.30 -11.47
C LYS A 270 -27.15 -11.64 -12.18
N MET A 271 -26.00 -12.30 -12.10
CA MET A 271 -25.77 -13.61 -12.74
C MET A 271 -26.77 -14.65 -12.24
N TRP A 272 -27.10 -14.62 -10.94
CA TRP A 272 -28.15 -15.45 -10.38
C TRP A 272 -29.51 -15.12 -10.99
N ARG A 273 -29.90 -13.85 -11.10
CA ARG A 273 -31.18 -13.43 -11.71
C ARG A 273 -31.24 -13.73 -13.22
N ASP A 274 -30.12 -13.66 -13.92
CA ASP A 274 -30.01 -14.04 -15.33
C ASP A 274 -30.26 -15.56 -15.49
N GLY A 275 -29.69 -16.38 -14.60
CA GLY A 275 -29.92 -17.83 -14.57
C GLY A 275 -31.30 -18.24 -14.04
N PHE A 276 -31.87 -17.46 -13.13
CA PHE A 276 -33.18 -17.67 -12.49
C PHE A 276 -34.10 -16.48 -12.79
N THR A 277 -34.50 -16.37 -14.07
CA THR A 277 -35.28 -15.22 -14.54
C THR A 277 -36.60 -15.09 -13.79
N GLN A 278 -36.81 -13.91 -13.19
CA GLN A 278 -38.07 -13.60 -12.52
C GLN A 278 -39.18 -13.48 -13.56
N LYS A 279 -40.37 -13.94 -13.21
CA LYS A 279 -41.52 -14.00 -14.12
C LYS A 279 -42.59 -13.06 -13.61
N LYS A 280 -43.03 -12.16 -14.48
CA LYS A 280 -44.18 -11.30 -14.23
C LYS A 280 -45.37 -11.90 -14.95
N VAL A 281 -46.37 -12.30 -14.19
CA VAL A 281 -47.61 -12.86 -14.75
C VAL A 281 -48.74 -11.88 -14.53
N LYS A 282 -49.36 -11.42 -15.61
CA LYS A 282 -50.60 -10.66 -15.57
C LYS A 282 -51.74 -11.60 -15.92
N HIS A 283 -52.77 -11.64 -15.08
CA HIS A 283 -53.97 -12.43 -15.32
C HIS A 283 -55.17 -11.77 -14.62
N ASN A 284 -56.35 -11.91 -15.22
CA ASN A 284 -57.65 -11.48 -14.67
C ASN A 284 -58.28 -12.44 -13.61
N LEU A 285 -57.52 -13.36 -13.00
CA LEU A 285 -58.10 -14.25 -11.95
C LEU A 285 -58.46 -13.44 -10.70
N THR A 286 -59.68 -13.63 -10.21
CA THR A 286 -60.16 -13.03 -8.94
C THR A 286 -60.20 -14.04 -7.79
N ASN A 287 -60.25 -15.35 -8.08
CA ASN A 287 -60.32 -16.41 -7.09
C ASN A 287 -58.94 -16.68 -6.44
N PRO A 288 -58.80 -16.58 -5.10
CA PRO A 288 -57.53 -16.80 -4.41
C PRO A 288 -56.91 -18.18 -4.62
N LYS A 289 -57.73 -19.24 -4.76
CA LYS A 289 -57.22 -20.61 -4.98
C LYS A 289 -56.55 -20.75 -6.34
N ASP A 290 -57.13 -20.13 -7.35
CA ASP A 290 -56.62 -20.18 -8.72
C ASP A 290 -55.35 -19.32 -8.85
N ILE A 291 -55.33 -18.15 -8.19
CA ILE A 291 -54.12 -17.32 -8.06
C ILE A 291 -52.99 -18.10 -7.37
N HIS A 292 -53.28 -18.82 -6.29
CA HIS A 292 -52.28 -19.63 -5.59
C HIS A 292 -51.74 -20.77 -6.47
N THR A 293 -52.62 -21.45 -7.21
CA THR A 293 -52.24 -22.52 -8.13
C THR A 293 -51.37 -21.98 -9.27
N LEU A 294 -51.78 -20.86 -9.88
CA LEU A 294 -50.99 -20.17 -10.90
C LEU A 294 -49.61 -19.77 -10.37
N ARG A 295 -49.54 -19.19 -9.17
CA ARG A 295 -48.28 -18.82 -8.52
C ARG A 295 -47.36 -20.02 -8.33
N THR A 296 -47.89 -21.14 -7.84
CA THR A 296 -47.11 -22.36 -7.61
C THR A 296 -46.59 -22.94 -8.91
N ASN A 297 -47.44 -22.99 -9.95
CA ASN A 297 -47.03 -23.46 -11.28
C ASN A 297 -45.93 -22.55 -11.87
N VAL A 298 -46.11 -21.23 -11.82
CA VAL A 298 -45.14 -20.26 -12.33
C VAL A 298 -43.81 -20.32 -11.59
N ALA A 299 -43.84 -20.55 -10.27
CA ALA A 299 -42.65 -20.72 -9.45
C ALA A 299 -41.87 -22.01 -9.77
N GLN A 300 -42.54 -23.05 -10.27
CA GLN A 300 -41.91 -24.33 -10.64
C GLN A 300 -41.35 -24.35 -12.07
N LEU A 301 -41.77 -23.42 -12.93
CA LEU A 301 -41.29 -23.34 -14.30
C LEU A 301 -39.76 -23.11 -14.35
N ASN A 302 -39.08 -23.81 -15.24
CA ASN A 302 -37.68 -23.63 -15.59
C ASN A 302 -37.52 -23.01 -17.00
N ALA A 303 -36.31 -22.58 -17.35
CA ALA A 303 -36.01 -22.00 -18.66
C ALA A 303 -36.24 -22.96 -19.84
N LYS A 304 -36.36 -24.27 -19.59
CA LYS A 304 -36.60 -25.32 -20.61
C LYS A 304 -38.07 -25.69 -20.76
N ASP A 305 -38.94 -25.19 -19.89
CA ASP A 305 -40.33 -25.61 -19.86
C ASP A 305 -41.15 -24.87 -20.91
N VAL A 306 -42.04 -25.58 -21.59
CA VAL A 306 -43.00 -24.99 -22.52
C VAL A 306 -44.19 -24.49 -21.72
N ILE A 307 -44.42 -23.18 -21.74
CA ILE A 307 -45.53 -22.55 -21.03
C ILE A 307 -46.75 -22.51 -21.93
N LEU A 308 -47.80 -23.26 -21.57
CA LEU A 308 -49.11 -23.12 -22.19
C LEU A 308 -49.89 -22.04 -21.43
N ILE A 309 -50.22 -20.96 -22.12
CA ILE A 309 -50.86 -19.78 -21.52
C ILE A 309 -52.29 -19.65 -22.06
N ASN A 310 -53.23 -19.32 -21.18
CA ASN A 310 -54.62 -19.02 -21.56
C ASN A 310 -54.69 -17.64 -22.23
N GLN A 311 -55.74 -17.39 -23.03
CA GLN A 311 -55.90 -16.15 -23.81
C GLN A 311 -55.82 -14.86 -22.97
N ASP A 312 -56.18 -14.91 -21.68
CA ASP A 312 -56.17 -13.75 -20.78
C ASP A 312 -54.94 -13.68 -19.84
N THR A 313 -53.89 -14.45 -20.14
CA THR A 313 -52.67 -14.51 -19.33
C THR A 313 -51.46 -14.05 -20.13
N GLU A 314 -50.77 -13.02 -19.62
CA GLU A 314 -49.48 -12.59 -20.13
C GLU A 314 -48.38 -13.02 -19.17
N VAL A 315 -47.35 -13.68 -19.68
CA VAL A 315 -46.15 -14.05 -18.91
C VAL A 315 -44.96 -13.34 -19.53
N ASP A 316 -44.46 -12.32 -18.82
CA ASP A 316 -43.25 -11.58 -19.19
C ASP A 316 -42.07 -12.10 -18.36
N LEU A 317 -40.94 -12.34 -19.02
CA LEU A 317 -39.67 -12.58 -18.34
C LEU A 317 -39.04 -11.23 -17.98
N LEU A 318 -38.74 -11.02 -16.71
CA LEU A 318 -37.99 -9.87 -16.24
C LEU A 318 -36.51 -10.12 -16.52
N ILE A 319 -36.03 -9.62 -17.66
CA ILE A 319 -34.62 -9.69 -18.03
C ILE A 319 -33.87 -8.58 -17.27
N PRO A 320 -32.85 -8.92 -16.47
CA PRO A 320 -32.00 -7.92 -15.85
C PRO A 320 -31.37 -7.01 -16.91
N GLY A 321 -31.30 -5.71 -16.62
CA GLY A 321 -30.69 -4.74 -17.55
C GLY A 321 -29.21 -5.00 -17.82
N PRO A 322 -28.63 -4.38 -18.87
CA PRO A 322 -27.20 -4.40 -19.09
C PRO A 322 -26.47 -3.88 -17.84
N SER A 323 -25.33 -4.49 -17.52
CA SER A 323 -24.50 -4.07 -16.39
C SER A 323 -23.18 -3.55 -16.93
N GLN A 324 -22.68 -2.47 -16.32
CA GLN A 324 -21.36 -1.91 -16.58
C GLN A 324 -20.27 -2.57 -15.70
N PHE A 325 -20.59 -3.70 -15.07
CA PHE A 325 -19.65 -4.47 -14.24
C PHE A 325 -18.30 -4.72 -14.93
N PRO A 326 -18.23 -5.15 -16.21
CA PRO A 326 -16.95 -5.40 -16.89
C PRO A 326 -16.09 -4.15 -17.05
N ASP A 327 -16.69 -2.96 -17.04
CA ASP A 327 -15.98 -1.69 -17.24
C ASP A 327 -15.40 -1.16 -15.92
N PHE A 328 -16.15 -1.29 -14.82
CA PHE A 328 -15.76 -0.76 -13.52
C PHE A 328 -14.90 -1.72 -12.69
N TRP A 329 -15.07 -3.04 -12.84
CA TRP A 329 -14.26 -4.01 -12.10
C TRP A 329 -12.75 -3.81 -12.29
N PRO A 330 -12.24 -3.72 -13.53
CA PRO A 330 -10.81 -3.53 -13.76
C PRO A 330 -10.30 -2.20 -13.18
N LEU A 331 -11.13 -1.16 -13.15
CA LEU A 331 -10.76 0.14 -12.59
C LEU A 331 -10.48 0.05 -11.09
N TYR A 332 -11.37 -0.57 -10.30
CA TYR A 332 -11.15 -0.71 -8.86
C TYR A 332 -9.94 -1.60 -8.55
N VAL A 333 -9.72 -2.65 -9.34
CA VAL A 333 -8.53 -3.50 -9.19
C VAL A 333 -7.26 -2.73 -9.53
N LYS A 334 -7.26 -1.91 -10.60
CA LYS A 334 -6.16 -0.99 -10.95
C LYS A 334 -5.87 0.00 -9.81
N LEU A 335 -6.89 0.55 -9.15
CA LEU A 335 -6.71 1.46 -8.01
C LEU A 335 -6.05 0.76 -6.81
N ILE A 336 -6.46 -0.48 -6.50
CA ILE A 336 -5.80 -1.29 -5.47
C ILE A 336 -4.33 -1.54 -5.85
N ALA A 337 -4.07 -1.95 -7.09
CA ALA A 337 -2.74 -2.23 -7.61
C ALA A 337 -1.82 -0.99 -7.52
N SER A 338 -2.31 0.16 -7.98
CA SER A 338 -1.61 1.44 -7.94
C SER A 338 -1.23 1.84 -6.51
N ARG A 339 -2.16 1.74 -5.55
CA ARG A 339 -1.86 2.13 -4.17
C ARG A 339 -0.94 1.15 -3.44
N LEU A 340 -0.98 -0.13 -3.80
CA LEU A 340 -0.01 -1.11 -3.30
C LEU A 340 1.38 -0.96 -3.95
N GLY A 341 1.53 -0.12 -4.97
CA GLY A 341 2.76 0.00 -5.75
C GLY A 341 3.08 -1.29 -6.52
N ILE A 342 2.07 -2.13 -6.78
CA ILE A 342 2.26 -3.41 -7.47
C ILE A 342 1.59 -3.34 -8.86
N PRO A 343 2.32 -3.59 -9.95
CA PRO A 343 1.75 -3.65 -11.28
C PRO A 343 0.64 -4.70 -11.36
N LEU A 344 -0.44 -4.34 -12.06
CA LEU A 344 -1.63 -5.16 -12.17
C LEU A 344 -1.36 -6.63 -12.58
N PRO A 345 -0.50 -6.93 -13.58
CA PRO A 345 -0.23 -8.31 -13.98
C PRO A 345 0.33 -9.18 -12.86
N PHE A 346 1.17 -8.60 -11.98
CA PHE A 346 1.71 -9.30 -10.81
C PHE A 346 0.65 -9.55 -9.75
N LEU A 347 -0.26 -8.58 -9.58
CA LEU A 347 -1.34 -8.68 -8.61
C LEU A 347 -2.36 -9.75 -9.03
N THR A 348 -2.75 -9.78 -10.31
CA THR A 348 -3.80 -10.66 -10.85
C THR A 348 -3.30 -12.00 -11.41
N GLN A 349 -2.00 -12.16 -11.69
CA GLN A 349 -1.44 -13.29 -12.47
C GLN A 349 -1.96 -13.38 -13.91
N SER A 350 -2.50 -12.28 -14.46
CA SER A 350 -2.90 -12.29 -15.85
C SER A 350 -1.67 -12.16 -16.74
N GLY A 351 -1.24 -13.27 -17.36
CA GLY A 351 -0.18 -13.29 -18.36
C GLY A 351 -0.64 -12.91 -19.77
N THR A 352 -1.91 -12.52 -19.94
CA THR A 352 -2.57 -12.35 -21.24
C THR A 352 -2.09 -11.12 -22.01
N ASP A 353 -1.67 -10.05 -21.32
CA ASP A 353 -1.55 -8.73 -21.94
C ASP A 353 -0.19 -8.06 -21.73
N THR A 354 0.83 -8.76 -21.21
CA THR A 354 2.11 -8.13 -20.87
C THR A 354 3.30 -8.94 -21.36
N ASN A 355 4.13 -8.32 -22.21
CA ASN A 355 5.37 -8.92 -22.70
C ASN A 355 6.41 -9.01 -21.56
N LYS A 356 7.30 -10.00 -21.63
CA LYS A 356 8.37 -10.23 -20.63
C LYS A 356 9.22 -8.98 -20.37
N SER A 357 9.57 -8.24 -21.42
CA SER A 357 10.36 -7.00 -21.27
C SER A 357 9.64 -5.96 -20.41
N THR A 358 8.33 -5.81 -20.58
CA THR A 358 7.51 -4.89 -19.76
C THR A 358 7.43 -5.38 -18.31
N ILE A 359 7.33 -6.69 -18.10
CA ILE A 359 7.34 -7.31 -16.77
C ILE A 359 8.66 -7.05 -16.05
N ASP A 360 9.79 -7.17 -16.74
CA ASP A 360 11.12 -6.93 -16.16
C ASP A 360 11.29 -5.47 -15.72
N ILE A 361 10.91 -4.50 -16.58
CA ILE A 361 10.92 -3.06 -16.24
C ILE A 361 9.95 -2.75 -15.08
N GLN A 362 8.79 -3.40 -15.05
CA GLN A 362 7.83 -3.25 -13.96
C GLN A 362 8.40 -3.74 -12.62
N MET A 363 9.12 -4.86 -12.61
CA MET A 363 9.76 -5.37 -11.39
C MET A 363 10.91 -4.51 -10.91
N GLU A 364 11.66 -3.93 -11.84
CA GLU A 364 12.72 -2.97 -11.54
C GLU A 364 12.15 -1.77 -10.78
N LYS A 365 11.08 -1.17 -11.29
CA LYS A 365 10.39 -0.06 -10.62
C LYS A 365 9.85 -0.41 -9.23
N ILE A 366 9.27 -1.60 -9.04
CA ILE A 366 8.84 -2.04 -7.70
C ILE A 366 10.00 -2.04 -6.72
N ARG A 367 11.19 -2.49 -7.15
CA ARG A 367 12.38 -2.48 -6.28
C ARG A 367 12.87 -1.07 -6.02
N GLU A 368 12.86 -0.22 -7.04
CA GLU A 368 13.22 1.19 -6.88
C GLU A 368 12.32 1.88 -5.85
N ASP A 369 11.01 1.67 -5.95
CA ASP A 369 10.01 2.22 -5.02
C ASP A 369 10.17 1.63 -3.61
N SER A 370 10.54 0.37 -3.52
CA SER A 370 10.72 -0.30 -2.22
C SER A 370 12.06 0.04 -1.54
N TYR A 371 12.96 0.73 -2.23
CA TYR A 371 14.26 1.14 -1.67
C TYR A 371 14.12 2.03 -0.43
N ILE A 372 13.18 2.98 -0.47
CA ILE A 372 12.95 3.91 0.64
C ILE A 372 12.45 3.13 1.85
N ASP A 373 11.50 2.20 1.64
CA ASP A 373 11.00 1.33 2.69
C ASP A 373 12.11 0.42 3.25
N GLU A 374 13.05 -0.05 2.42
CA GLU A 374 14.22 -0.78 2.89
C GLU A 374 15.08 0.07 3.82
N LEU A 375 15.42 1.31 3.44
CA LEU A 375 16.25 2.20 4.26
C LEU A 375 15.61 2.48 5.61
N GLU A 376 14.31 2.77 5.64
CA GLU A 376 13.54 2.98 6.86
C GLU A 376 13.66 1.78 7.82
N ILE A 377 13.62 0.56 7.28
CA ILE A 377 13.81 -0.66 8.08
C ILE A 377 15.23 -0.73 8.61
N GLN A 378 16.24 -0.40 7.80
CA GLN A 378 17.64 -0.44 8.22
C GLN A 378 17.92 0.54 9.36
N GLU A 379 17.40 1.76 9.26
CA GLU A 379 17.49 2.81 10.27
C GLU A 379 16.85 2.38 11.59
N VAL A 380 15.61 1.90 11.57
CA VAL A 380 14.92 1.39 12.77
C VAL A 380 15.70 0.23 13.40
N PHE A 381 16.30 -0.66 12.61
CA PHE A 381 17.14 -1.73 13.16
C PHE A 381 18.44 -1.20 13.78
N LYS A 382 19.09 -0.22 13.17
CA LYS A 382 20.31 0.38 13.71
C LYS A 382 20.01 1.11 15.03
N GLU A 383 19.05 2.03 15.01
CA GLU A 383 18.78 2.97 16.09
C GLU A 383 17.94 2.40 17.23
N GLU A 384 16.89 1.63 16.91
CA GLU A 384 15.91 1.19 17.91
C GLU A 384 16.08 -0.28 18.32
N VAL A 385 16.87 -1.06 17.57
CA VAL A 385 17.11 -2.47 17.87
C VAL A 385 18.55 -2.73 18.29
N PHE A 386 19.52 -2.43 17.44
CA PHE A 386 20.93 -2.80 17.65
C PHE A 386 21.60 -1.92 18.68
N LEU A 387 21.46 -0.59 18.56
CA LEU A 387 22.05 0.34 19.51
C LEU A 387 21.55 0.08 20.96
N PRO A 388 20.24 -0.06 21.26
CA PRO A 388 19.77 -0.36 22.60
C PRO A 388 20.20 -1.74 23.10
N ALA A 389 20.23 -2.75 22.22
CA ALA A 389 20.68 -4.10 22.58
C ALA A 389 22.17 -4.12 22.95
N LEU A 390 23.01 -3.41 22.19
CA LEU A 390 24.44 -3.30 22.46
C LEU A 390 24.71 -2.45 23.70
N ARG A 391 24.02 -1.31 23.87
CA ARG A 391 24.15 -0.49 25.09
C ARG A 391 23.76 -1.24 26.35
N MET A 392 22.74 -2.11 26.28
CA MET A 392 22.36 -2.94 27.42
C MET A 392 23.49 -3.89 27.85
N LYS A 393 24.24 -4.44 26.87
CA LYS A 393 25.31 -5.42 27.11
C LYS A 393 26.67 -4.80 27.42
N TYR A 394 27.04 -3.74 26.69
CA TYR A 394 28.36 -3.12 26.73
C TYR A 394 28.38 -1.75 27.43
N GLY A 395 27.22 -1.25 27.86
CA GLY A 395 27.06 0.05 28.50
C GLY A 395 26.91 1.22 27.52
N ASP A 396 26.73 2.42 28.06
CA ASP A 396 26.49 3.64 27.28
C ASP A 396 27.71 4.12 26.46
N SER A 397 28.87 3.46 26.60
CA SER A 397 30.07 3.74 25.81
C SER A 397 29.98 3.28 24.36
N VAL A 398 28.93 2.56 23.97
CA VAL A 398 28.69 2.19 22.57
C VAL A 398 28.36 3.45 21.77
N LEU A 399 29.29 3.82 20.90
CA LEU A 399 29.11 4.89 19.93
C LEU A 399 28.24 4.40 18.76
N GLU A 400 27.47 5.31 18.18
CA GLU A 400 26.55 5.01 17.09
C GLU A 400 27.28 4.55 15.82
N GLU A 401 28.45 5.12 15.54
CA GLU A 401 29.35 4.73 14.44
C GLU A 401 29.88 3.29 14.56
N ASP A 402 29.96 2.76 15.79
CA ASP A 402 30.39 1.38 16.02
C ASP A 402 29.25 0.37 15.82
N VAL A 403 28.00 0.81 15.68
CA VAL A 403 26.84 -0.07 15.59
C VAL A 403 26.78 -0.67 14.18
N PRO A 404 26.74 -2.01 14.07
CA PRO A 404 26.63 -2.66 12.77
C PRO A 404 25.26 -2.38 12.17
N MET A 405 25.16 -2.46 10.84
CA MET A 405 23.93 -2.19 10.12
C MET A 405 23.39 -3.44 9.44
N LEU A 406 22.07 -3.46 9.29
CA LEU A 406 21.38 -4.45 8.48
C LEU A 406 21.27 -3.93 7.06
N ILE A 407 21.67 -4.74 6.06
CA ILE A 407 21.50 -4.39 4.64
C ILE A 407 20.84 -5.56 3.91
N PHE A 408 19.83 -5.28 3.09
CA PHE A 408 19.18 -6.29 2.25
C PHE A 408 20.08 -6.69 1.06
N ASN A 409 20.12 -7.98 0.75
CA ASN A 409 20.95 -8.49 -0.34
C ASN A 409 20.36 -8.09 -1.71
N ARG A 410 21.18 -7.45 -2.56
CA ARG A 410 20.76 -6.94 -3.88
C ARG A 410 21.17 -7.83 -5.05
N ARG A 411 20.66 -7.54 -6.25
CA ARG A 411 21.27 -8.02 -7.50
C ARG A 411 22.47 -7.18 -7.85
N LYS A 412 23.41 -7.75 -8.60
CA LYS A 412 24.42 -6.97 -9.31
C LYS A 412 23.77 -5.93 -10.22
N GLU A 413 22.69 -6.30 -10.91
CA GLU A 413 21.95 -5.33 -11.73
C GLU A 413 21.34 -4.19 -10.89
N ASP A 414 20.97 -4.45 -9.63
CA ASP A 414 20.46 -3.41 -8.73
C ASP A 414 21.61 -2.53 -8.16
N GLU A 415 22.86 -3.01 -8.17
CA GLU A 415 24.05 -2.21 -7.81
C GLU A 415 24.37 -1.20 -8.91
N ASP A 416 24.26 -1.58 -10.18
CA ASP A 416 24.43 -0.64 -11.31
C ASP A 416 23.37 0.47 -11.26
N LEU A 417 22.13 0.13 -10.88
CA LEU A 417 21.05 1.11 -10.68
C LEU A 417 21.30 2.05 -9.48
N LEU A 418 21.96 1.55 -8.43
CA LEU A 418 22.39 2.41 -7.32
C LEU A 418 23.43 3.42 -7.79
N ILE A 419 24.40 2.99 -8.60
CA ILE A 419 25.41 3.89 -9.17
C ILE A 419 24.73 4.96 -10.04
N ASP A 420 23.85 4.56 -10.96
CA ASP A 420 23.09 5.51 -11.79
C ASP A 420 22.23 6.46 -10.95
N ARG A 421 21.67 5.98 -9.83
CA ARG A 421 20.91 6.82 -8.90
C ARG A 421 21.79 7.83 -8.19
N GLU A 422 22.94 7.41 -7.65
CA GLU A 422 23.88 8.31 -6.99
C GLU A 422 24.51 9.31 -7.98
N GLU A 423 24.72 8.91 -9.25
CA GLU A 423 25.11 9.81 -10.33
C GLU A 423 24.02 10.85 -10.61
N LYS A 424 22.77 10.43 -10.82
CA LYS A 424 21.62 11.34 -11.00
C LYS A 424 21.44 12.28 -9.80
N ARG A 425 21.66 11.78 -8.59
CA ARG A 425 21.62 12.57 -7.35
C ARG A 425 22.75 13.59 -7.31
N GLY A 426 23.97 13.18 -7.60
CA GLY A 426 25.14 14.06 -7.69
C GLY A 426 24.92 15.15 -8.75
N HIS A 427 24.32 14.82 -9.88
CA HIS A 427 23.90 15.79 -10.90
C HIS A 427 22.85 16.77 -10.37
N ALA A 428 21.79 16.29 -9.73
CA ALA A 428 20.77 17.16 -9.15
C ALA A 428 21.35 18.12 -8.09
N ILE A 429 22.22 17.63 -7.20
CA ILE A 429 22.89 18.46 -6.19
C ILE A 429 23.79 19.50 -6.86
N LYS A 430 24.54 19.11 -7.89
CA LYS A 430 25.38 20.01 -8.67
C LYS A 430 24.56 21.10 -9.37
N ASP A 431 23.45 20.73 -10.02
CA ASP A 431 22.57 21.66 -10.72
C ASP A 431 21.95 22.68 -9.75
N ILE A 432 21.56 22.25 -8.55
CA ILE A 432 21.06 23.15 -7.51
C ILE A 432 22.20 24.05 -7.01
N THR A 433 23.40 23.51 -6.79
CA THR A 433 24.57 24.26 -6.34
C THR A 433 24.96 25.33 -7.37
N ASP A 434 24.99 25.00 -8.65
CA ASP A 434 25.30 25.93 -9.73
C ASP A 434 24.19 26.98 -9.89
N SER A 435 22.91 26.59 -9.69
CA SER A 435 21.79 27.54 -9.62
C SER A 435 21.93 28.53 -8.46
N ILE A 436 22.38 28.08 -7.29
CA ILE A 436 22.66 28.94 -6.13
C ILE A 436 23.83 29.88 -6.42
N LYS A 437 24.94 29.39 -7.00
CA LYS A 437 26.08 30.23 -7.39
C LYS A 437 25.66 31.33 -8.36
N ASN A 438 24.91 30.98 -9.40
CA ASN A 438 24.40 31.95 -10.36
C ASN A 438 23.48 33.01 -9.70
N LEU A 439 22.65 32.61 -8.74
CA LEU A 439 21.82 33.55 -7.98
C LEU A 439 22.64 34.48 -7.07
N ILE A 440 23.72 33.96 -6.46
CA ILE A 440 24.64 34.76 -5.65
C ILE A 440 25.42 35.75 -6.53
N GLU A 441 25.84 35.36 -7.73
CA GLU A 441 26.55 36.23 -8.67
C GLU A 441 25.67 37.38 -9.20
N LEU A 442 24.35 37.18 -9.24
CA LEU A 442 23.37 38.20 -9.63
C LEU A 442 22.94 39.14 -8.49
N ALA A 443 23.68 39.16 -7.36
CA ALA A 443 23.35 39.79 -6.09
C ALA A 443 22.66 41.17 -6.18
N THR A 444 21.34 41.10 -6.13
CA THR A 444 20.40 42.14 -5.70
C THR A 444 19.79 41.71 -4.36
N PRO A 445 19.26 42.62 -3.53
CA PRO A 445 18.63 42.26 -2.25
C PRO A 445 17.51 41.20 -2.40
N GLU A 446 16.81 41.20 -3.53
CA GLU A 446 15.74 40.26 -3.85
C GLU A 446 16.27 38.85 -4.23
N THR A 447 17.40 38.77 -4.94
CA THR A 447 18.04 37.49 -5.28
C THR A 447 18.71 36.85 -4.07
N THR A 448 19.11 37.63 -3.06
CA THR A 448 19.64 37.10 -1.79
C THR A 448 18.57 36.32 -1.00
N ALA A 449 17.33 36.80 -0.99
CA ALA A 449 16.21 36.12 -0.35
C ALA A 449 15.82 34.82 -1.10
N ALA A 450 15.89 34.83 -2.44
CA ALA A 450 15.67 33.65 -3.26
C ALA A 450 16.77 32.59 -3.07
N ALA A 451 18.04 33.01 -2.99
CA ALA A 451 19.17 32.14 -2.70
C ALA A 451 19.05 31.51 -1.30
N LEU A 452 18.68 32.28 -0.27
CA LEU A 452 18.43 31.75 1.08
C LEU A 452 17.29 30.72 1.12
N LYS A 453 16.25 30.91 0.31
CA LYS A 453 15.15 29.94 0.20
C LYS A 453 15.60 28.63 -0.48
N LEU A 454 16.49 28.73 -1.47
CA LEU A 454 17.10 27.56 -2.12
C LEU A 454 18.12 26.85 -1.22
N ILE A 455 18.92 27.59 -0.46
CA ILE A 455 19.84 27.04 0.55
C ILE A 455 19.05 26.28 1.61
N LYS A 456 17.95 26.84 2.16
CA LYS A 456 17.07 26.11 3.08
C LYS A 456 16.45 24.85 2.47
N LYS A 457 16.15 24.89 1.17
CA LYS A 457 15.65 23.71 0.44
C LYS A 457 16.75 22.64 0.30
N LEU A 458 18.00 23.07 0.14
CA LEU A 458 19.18 22.21 0.10
C LEU A 458 19.52 21.65 1.47
N GLU A 459 19.45 22.46 2.53
CA GLU A 459 19.58 22.02 3.92
C GLU A 459 18.55 20.94 4.23
N ASN A 460 17.27 21.10 3.85
CA ASN A 460 16.27 20.04 4.03
C ASN A 460 16.55 18.78 3.18
N VAL A 461 17.15 18.92 2.00
CA VAL A 461 17.55 17.77 1.15
C VAL A 461 18.81 17.09 1.69
N ILE A 462 19.66 17.83 2.38
CA ILE A 462 20.89 17.36 3.02
C ILE A 462 20.58 16.75 4.39
N GLU A 463 19.68 17.33 5.18
CA GLU A 463 19.22 16.79 6.48
C GLU A 463 18.34 15.55 6.32
N THR A 464 17.83 15.29 5.12
CA THR A 464 17.19 14.02 4.75
C THR A 464 18.19 13.02 4.14
N LEU A 465 19.49 13.33 4.16
CA LEU A 465 20.55 12.36 3.91
C LEU A 465 20.77 11.51 5.17
N PRO A 466 20.74 10.18 5.08
CA PRO A 466 21.51 9.38 6.01
C PRO A 466 23.00 9.69 5.81
N ASP A 467 23.68 10.06 6.90
CA ASP A 467 25.11 10.39 6.96
C ASP A 467 26.00 9.16 6.72
N GLU A 468 25.96 8.52 5.55
CA GLU A 468 26.85 7.38 5.28
C GLU A 468 27.39 7.34 3.85
N GLU A 469 28.65 6.89 3.76
CA GLU A 469 29.40 6.47 2.56
C GLU A 469 30.46 7.42 1.97
N GLN A 470 31.34 7.96 2.81
CA GLN A 470 32.73 8.23 2.37
C GLN A 470 33.64 6.98 2.33
N ASP A 471 33.19 5.83 2.85
CA ASP A 471 34.06 4.65 3.03
C ASP A 471 33.90 3.53 1.97
N LEU A 472 32.92 3.61 1.07
CA LEU A 472 32.79 2.62 -0.02
C LEU A 472 33.64 2.93 -1.24
N THR A 473 34.11 4.18 -1.40
CA THR A 473 35.00 4.55 -2.52
C THR A 473 36.49 4.38 -2.21
N SER A 474 36.87 4.16 -0.94
CA SER A 474 38.27 4.02 -0.52
C SER A 474 38.85 2.60 -0.68
N ASN A 475 38.02 1.57 -0.89
CA ASN A 475 38.46 0.18 -0.98
C ASN A 475 38.48 -0.44 -2.39
N ILE A 476 38.25 0.35 -3.45
CA ILE A 476 38.44 -0.09 -4.84
C ILE A 476 39.84 0.32 -5.30
N GLY A 477 40.87 -0.34 -4.75
CA GLY A 477 42.26 0.01 -5.06
C GLY A 477 43.26 -1.09 -4.72
N GLY A 478 43.31 -2.16 -5.52
CA GLY A 478 44.49 -3.04 -5.56
C GLY A 478 44.22 -4.48 -6.03
N PRO A 479 44.88 -4.99 -7.09
CA PRO A 479 44.78 -6.38 -7.49
C PRO A 479 45.70 -7.24 -6.62
N ALA A 480 45.13 -8.17 -5.85
CA ALA A 480 45.90 -9.24 -5.22
C ALA A 480 46.01 -10.42 -6.20
N ASN A 481 47.09 -10.42 -6.97
CA ASN A 481 47.69 -11.60 -7.56
C ASN A 481 48.39 -12.44 -6.47
N GLY A 482 48.32 -13.76 -6.58
CA GLY A 482 49.03 -14.76 -5.77
C GLY A 482 48.05 -15.51 -4.85
N GLY A 483 47.91 -16.82 -4.90
CA GLY A 483 48.83 -17.87 -5.29
C GLY A 483 48.81 -18.91 -4.17
N LEU A 484 48.31 -20.11 -4.49
CA LEU A 484 48.00 -21.29 -3.65
C LEU A 484 46.66 -21.26 -2.90
#